data_AF-A0ABD6HAU6-F1
#
_entry.id   AF-A0ABD6HAU6-F1
#
_cell.length_a   1.000
_cell.length_b   1.000
_cell.length_c   1.000
_cell.angle_alpha   90.00
_cell.angle_beta   90.00
_cell.angle_gamma   90.00
#
_symmetry.space_group_name_H-M   'P 1'
#
loop_
_entity.id
_entity.type
_entity.pdbx_description
1 polymer ?
#
loop_
_entity_poly.entity_id
_entity_poly.type
_entity_poly.pdbx_seq_one_letter_code
_entity_poly.pdbx_strand_id
1 'polypeptide(L)'
;MAKAEKQMKAAEVERLRAMFPGIYSDFLAGRIGSLRVALEVAGLRPQRSRLEKLKNSWKKASLEERRAFIAWLAAQENGEALKSAVSRSTMSVQKSAAGPIANGRYLLPETIIRIETVMARRRLKPGEVMQELGFGANDRSLLKALARKAALRLKAIAALESWLAENESS
;
A
#
# COMPACT_ATOMS: atom_id res chain seq x y z
N MET A 1 -31.29 5.34 6.99
CA MET A 1 -30.24 6.29 7.42
C MET A 1 -30.21 6.33 8.94
N ALA A 2 -29.05 6.15 9.56
CA ALA A 2 -28.93 6.20 11.02
C ALA A 2 -29.20 7.63 11.54
N LYS A 3 -29.94 7.77 12.65
CA LYS A 3 -30.36 9.05 13.26
C LYS A 3 -29.22 10.09 13.36
N ALA A 4 -28.00 9.62 13.68
CA ALA A 4 -26.81 10.45 13.79
C ALA A 4 -26.38 11.12 12.47
N GLU A 5 -26.47 10.43 11.34
CA GLU A 5 -26.07 10.99 10.03
C GLU A 5 -27.00 12.14 9.61
N LYS A 6 -28.30 12.01 9.94
CA LYS A 6 -29.30 13.05 9.68
C LYS A 6 -29.03 14.29 10.52
N GLN A 7 -28.68 14.12 11.80
CA GLN A 7 -28.34 15.22 12.70
C GLN A 7 -27.07 15.95 12.26
N MET A 8 -26.02 15.23 11.87
CA MET A 8 -24.79 15.84 11.33
C MET A 8 -25.08 16.65 10.07
N LYS A 9 -25.87 16.11 9.14
CA LYS A 9 -26.26 16.84 7.92
C LYS A 9 -27.02 18.13 8.24
N ALA A 10 -27.92 18.11 9.23
CA ALA A 10 -28.65 19.31 9.65
C ALA A 10 -27.70 20.38 10.21
N ALA A 11 -26.77 20.00 11.09
CA ALA A 11 -25.77 20.93 11.64
C ALA A 11 -24.88 21.55 10.55
N GLU A 12 -24.55 20.79 9.50
CA GLU A 12 -23.77 21.30 8.36
C GLU A 12 -24.55 22.29 7.50
N VAL A 13 -25.85 22.06 7.31
CA VAL A 13 -26.73 23.01 6.62
C VAL A 13 -26.84 24.31 7.41
N GLU A 14 -27.02 24.23 8.73
CA GLU A 14 -27.09 25.41 9.60
C GLU A 14 -25.78 26.20 9.58
N ARG A 15 -24.64 25.51 9.66
CA ARG A 15 -23.31 26.14 9.57
C ARG A 15 -23.09 26.81 8.22
N LEU A 16 -23.48 26.16 7.11
CA LEU A 16 -23.39 26.74 5.77
C LEU A 16 -24.26 28.00 5.65
N ARG A 17 -25.50 27.95 6.17
CA ARG A 17 -26.42 29.10 6.19
C ARG A 17 -25.88 30.27 6.99
N ALA A 18 -25.29 30.00 8.16
CA ALA A 18 -24.79 31.03 9.06
C ALA A 18 -23.49 31.69 8.55
N MET A 19 -22.55 30.90 8.01
CA MET A 19 -21.23 31.39 7.61
C MET A 19 -21.14 31.83 6.14
N PHE A 20 -21.93 31.23 5.25
CA PHE A 20 -21.84 31.45 3.80
C PHE A 20 -23.23 31.54 3.15
N PRO A 21 -24.01 32.61 3.46
CA PRO A 21 -25.39 32.73 3.00
C PRO A 21 -25.55 32.73 1.47
N GLY A 22 -24.57 33.27 0.72
CA GLY A 22 -24.59 33.23 -0.76
C GLY A 22 -24.41 31.82 -1.33
N ILE A 23 -23.48 31.03 -0.78
CA ILE A 23 -23.30 29.62 -1.20
C ILE A 23 -24.54 28.80 -0.81
N TYR A 24 -25.14 29.10 0.35
CA TYR A 24 -26.40 28.51 0.77
C TYR A 24 -27.56 28.83 -0.18
N SER A 25 -27.71 30.09 -0.64
CA SER A 25 -28.72 30.44 -1.64
C SER A 25 -28.51 29.75 -2.97
N ASP A 26 -27.25 29.59 -3.40
CA ASP A 26 -26.91 28.92 -4.66
C ASP A 26 -27.18 27.42 -4.59
N PHE A 27 -26.97 26.82 -3.42
CA PHE A 27 -27.38 25.45 -3.12
C PHE A 27 -28.91 25.29 -3.14
N LEU A 28 -29.67 26.19 -2.51
CA LEU A 28 -31.13 26.14 -2.54
C LEU A 28 -31.72 26.38 -3.93
N ALA A 29 -31.10 27.25 -4.73
CA ALA A 29 -31.48 27.52 -6.11
C ALA A 29 -31.10 26.38 -7.08
N GLY A 30 -30.48 25.30 -6.59
CA GLY A 30 -30.07 24.15 -7.40
C GLY A 30 -28.85 24.40 -8.29
N ARG A 31 -28.21 25.58 -8.21
CA ARG A 31 -26.97 25.89 -8.94
C ARG A 31 -25.80 25.07 -8.42
N ILE A 32 -25.80 24.74 -7.12
CA ILE A 32 -24.89 23.76 -6.53
C ILE A 32 -25.64 22.44 -6.33
N GLY A 33 -25.29 21.41 -7.09
CA GLY A 33 -26.04 20.15 -7.15
C GLY A 33 -26.03 19.28 -5.90
N SER A 34 -25.26 19.61 -4.85
CA SER A 34 -25.33 18.90 -3.58
C SER A 34 -24.77 19.70 -2.40
N LEU A 35 -25.27 19.38 -1.19
CA LEU A 35 -24.77 19.97 0.06
C LEU A 35 -23.27 19.74 0.24
N ARG A 36 -22.75 18.58 -0.19
CA ARG A 36 -21.33 18.27 -0.09
C ARG A 36 -20.50 19.23 -0.93
N VAL A 37 -20.90 19.49 -2.17
CA VAL A 37 -20.22 20.44 -3.06
C VAL A 37 -20.29 21.85 -2.49
N ALA A 38 -21.44 22.24 -1.93
CA ALA A 38 -21.58 23.54 -1.27
C ALA A 38 -20.61 23.72 -0.09
N LEU A 39 -20.45 22.69 0.74
CA LEU A 39 -19.49 22.67 1.85
C LEU A 39 -18.02 22.67 1.37
N GLU A 40 -17.73 22.02 0.24
CA GLU A 40 -16.39 22.02 -0.38
C GLU A 40 -16.05 23.41 -0.96
N VAL A 41 -16.99 24.07 -1.63
CA VAL A 41 -16.84 25.45 -2.14
C VAL A 41 -16.69 26.45 -0.99
N ALA A 42 -17.45 26.25 0.09
CA ALA A 42 -17.35 27.08 1.30
C ALA A 42 -16.08 26.84 2.13
N GLY A 43 -15.22 25.87 1.75
CA GLY A 43 -14.03 25.49 2.53
C GLY A 43 -14.36 24.84 3.89
N LEU A 44 -15.64 24.55 4.17
CA LEU A 44 -16.10 23.91 5.40
C LEU A 44 -15.80 22.41 5.43
N ARG A 45 -15.55 21.81 4.27
CA ARG A 45 -15.07 20.44 4.14
C ARG A 45 -13.97 20.35 3.09
N PRO A 46 -12.91 19.56 3.33
CA PRO A 46 -11.92 19.29 2.31
C PRO A 46 -12.52 18.45 1.18
N GLN A 47 -12.10 18.74 -0.05
CA GLN A 47 -12.39 17.88 -1.19
C GLN A 47 -11.76 16.51 -0.97
N ARG A 48 -12.48 15.45 -1.35
CA ARG A 48 -11.93 14.08 -1.29
C ARG A 48 -10.70 13.97 -2.18
N SER A 49 -9.61 13.50 -1.60
CA SER A 49 -8.39 13.16 -2.33
C SER A 49 -8.67 12.07 -3.38
N ARG A 50 -7.84 12.04 -4.42
CA ARG A 50 -7.90 10.98 -5.45
C ARG A 50 -7.75 9.58 -4.82
N LEU A 51 -6.92 9.46 -3.78
CA LEU A 51 -6.72 8.22 -3.04
C LEU A 51 -8.00 7.77 -2.31
N GLU A 52 -8.71 8.67 -1.65
CA GLU A 52 -9.98 8.33 -0.99
C GLU A 52 -11.06 7.95 -2.00
N LYS A 53 -11.08 8.60 -3.17
CA LYS A 53 -11.98 8.20 -4.27
C LYS A 53 -11.65 6.78 -4.74
N LEU A 54 -10.37 6.47 -4.97
CA LEU A 54 -9.94 5.12 -5.36
C LEU A 54 -10.28 4.07 -4.31
N LYS A 55 -10.04 4.34 -3.01
CA LYS A 55 -10.41 3.43 -1.91
C LYS A 55 -11.92 3.17 -1.87
N ASN A 56 -12.74 4.19 -2.08
CA ASN A 56 -14.20 4.04 -2.11
C ASN A 56 -14.67 3.25 -3.33
N SER A 57 -14.13 3.54 -4.51
CA SER A 57 -14.42 2.78 -5.73
C SER A 57 -13.99 1.33 -5.59
N TRP A 58 -12.80 1.07 -5.02
CA TRP A 58 -12.30 -0.28 -4.76
C TRP A 58 -13.24 -1.09 -3.85
N LYS A 59 -13.72 -0.48 -2.75
CA LYS A 59 -14.68 -1.13 -1.84
C LYS A 59 -15.99 -1.50 -2.55
N LYS A 60 -16.44 -0.69 -3.49
CA LYS A 60 -17.68 -0.91 -4.26
C LYS A 60 -17.50 -1.86 -5.45
N ALA A 61 -16.28 -1.98 -5.97
CA ALA A 61 -15.99 -2.81 -7.12
C ALA A 61 -16.26 -4.30 -6.84
N SER A 62 -16.79 -4.98 -7.86
CA SER A 62 -17.01 -6.42 -7.86
C SER A 62 -15.67 -7.20 -7.86
N LEU A 63 -15.73 -8.50 -7.63
CA LEU A 63 -14.54 -9.35 -7.68
C LEU A 63 -13.88 -9.33 -9.07
N GLU A 64 -14.68 -9.30 -10.13
CA GLU A 64 -14.22 -9.25 -11.52
C GLU A 64 -13.54 -7.93 -11.85
N GLU A 65 -14.14 -6.81 -11.44
CA GLU A 65 -13.56 -5.47 -11.63
C GLU A 65 -12.24 -5.32 -10.88
N ARG A 66 -12.14 -5.85 -9.66
CA ARG A 66 -10.89 -5.86 -8.90
C ARG A 66 -9.82 -6.70 -9.58
N ARG A 67 -10.16 -7.89 -10.10
CA ARG A 67 -9.23 -8.76 -10.83
C ARG A 67 -8.74 -8.08 -12.12
N ALA A 68 -9.64 -7.48 -12.88
CA ALA A 68 -9.28 -6.73 -14.09
C ALA A 68 -8.34 -5.57 -13.77
N PHE A 69 -8.61 -4.83 -12.69
CA PHE A 69 -7.73 -3.74 -12.25
C PHE A 69 -6.34 -4.22 -11.82
N ILE A 70 -6.25 -5.33 -11.09
CA ILE A 70 -4.96 -5.93 -10.70
C ILE A 70 -4.19 -6.43 -11.94
N ALA A 71 -4.86 -7.08 -12.89
CA ALA A 71 -4.25 -7.52 -14.14
C ALA A 71 -3.71 -6.34 -14.96
N TRP A 72 -4.45 -5.22 -15.01
CA TRP A 72 -3.99 -3.99 -15.63
C TRP A 72 -2.76 -3.40 -14.92
N LEU A 73 -2.70 -3.40 -13.57
CA LEU A 73 -1.51 -2.96 -12.83
C LEU A 73 -0.29 -3.84 -13.14
N ALA A 74 -0.45 -5.17 -13.17
CA ALA A 74 0.64 -6.08 -13.52
C ALA A 74 1.16 -5.84 -14.95
N ALA A 75 0.26 -5.52 -15.89
CA ALA A 75 0.65 -5.14 -17.25
C ALA A 75 1.39 -3.79 -17.31
N GLN A 76 1.06 -2.84 -16.43
CA GLN A 76 1.78 -1.56 -16.31
C GLN A 76 3.20 -1.75 -15.76
N GLU A 77 3.36 -2.56 -14.72
CA GLU A 77 4.69 -2.88 -14.13
C GLU A 77 5.59 -3.62 -15.15
N ASN A 78 5.01 -4.54 -15.93
CA ASN A 78 5.72 -5.20 -17.02
C ASN A 78 6.04 -4.25 -18.20
N GLY A 79 5.20 -3.23 -18.43
CA GLY A 79 5.41 -2.21 -19.45
C GLY A 79 6.51 -1.19 -19.11
N GLU A 80 6.68 -0.85 -17.82
CA GLU A 80 7.81 -0.04 -17.35
C GLU A 80 9.11 -0.87 -17.31
N ALA A 81 9.02 -2.15 -16.98
CA ALA A 81 10.14 -3.08 -17.14
C ALA A 81 10.59 -3.20 -18.61
N LEU A 82 9.68 -3.14 -19.60
CA LEU A 82 10.05 -3.18 -21.02
C LEU A 82 10.81 -1.91 -21.47
N LYS A 83 10.47 -0.73 -20.94
CA LYS A 83 11.22 0.52 -21.23
C LYS A 83 12.58 0.56 -20.55
N SER A 84 12.71 -0.07 -19.38
CA SER A 84 13.98 -0.15 -18.67
C SER A 84 14.89 -1.30 -19.15
N ALA A 85 14.32 -2.33 -19.79
CA ALA A 85 15.04 -3.47 -20.34
C ALA A 85 15.92 -3.07 -21.54
N VAL A 86 15.46 -2.18 -22.42
CA VAL A 86 16.25 -1.75 -23.60
C VAL A 86 17.54 -1.01 -23.22
N SER A 87 17.61 -0.37 -22.05
CA SER A 87 18.86 0.27 -21.55
C SER A 87 19.72 -0.64 -20.66
N ARG A 88 19.24 -1.84 -20.29
CA ARG A 88 19.97 -2.76 -19.40
C ARG A 88 20.41 -4.07 -20.05
N SER A 89 20.09 -4.29 -21.32
CA SER A 89 20.43 -5.52 -22.06
C SER A 89 21.93 -5.73 -22.34
N THR A 90 22.84 -4.95 -21.77
CA THR A 90 24.28 -5.18 -21.93
C THR A 90 25.03 -5.59 -20.68
N MET A 91 24.41 -5.83 -19.51
CA MET A 91 25.17 -6.41 -18.38
C MET A 91 24.33 -7.35 -17.49
N SER A 92 24.78 -8.60 -17.42
CA SER A 92 24.45 -9.69 -16.47
C SER A 92 22.98 -10.14 -16.46
N VAL A 93 22.60 -11.22 -17.15
CA VAL A 93 22.85 -12.65 -16.83
C VAL A 93 22.50 -12.99 -15.38
N GLN A 94 21.38 -13.72 -15.26
CA GLN A 94 20.91 -14.51 -14.10
C GLN A 94 20.49 -13.74 -12.84
N LYS A 95 19.17 -13.52 -12.69
CA LYS A 95 18.55 -13.45 -11.36
C LYS A 95 17.24 -14.24 -11.37
N SER A 96 17.18 -15.18 -10.43
CA SER A 96 16.26 -16.30 -10.29
C SER A 96 14.79 -15.93 -10.18
N ALA A 97 13.94 -16.90 -10.52
CA ALA A 97 12.47 -16.86 -10.63
C ALA A 97 11.67 -16.58 -9.34
N ALA A 98 12.24 -15.90 -8.36
CA ALA A 98 11.52 -15.48 -7.16
C ALA A 98 11.14 -14.00 -7.29
N GLY A 99 9.84 -13.71 -7.30
CA GLY A 99 9.32 -12.33 -7.27
C GLY A 99 9.85 -11.51 -6.08
N PRO A 100 9.59 -10.19 -6.07
CA PRO A 100 10.11 -9.28 -5.06
C PRO A 100 9.78 -9.77 -3.64
N ILE A 101 10.75 -9.70 -2.73
CA ILE A 101 10.60 -10.22 -1.36
C ILE A 101 9.96 -9.24 -0.36
N ALA A 102 9.79 -7.98 -0.76
CA ALA A 102 9.28 -6.91 0.10
C ALA A 102 8.47 -5.89 -0.70
N ASN A 103 7.45 -5.32 -0.07
CA ASN A 103 6.79 -4.10 -0.54
C ASN A 103 7.36 -2.91 0.25
N GLY A 104 8.30 -2.20 -0.38
CA GLY A 104 9.05 -1.12 0.25
C GLY A 104 9.93 -1.62 1.39
N ARG A 105 9.55 -1.33 2.64
CA ARG A 105 10.29 -1.74 3.84
C ARG A 105 9.69 -2.96 4.55
N TYR A 106 8.58 -3.49 4.06
CA TYR A 106 7.84 -4.56 4.72
C TYR A 106 7.97 -5.85 3.93
N LEU A 107 8.30 -6.95 4.61
CA LEU A 107 8.31 -8.27 3.98
C LEU A 107 6.90 -8.65 3.53
N LEU A 108 6.81 -9.28 2.37
CA LEU A 108 5.55 -9.85 1.91
C LEU A 108 5.19 -11.07 2.76
N PRO A 109 3.89 -11.37 2.95
CA PRO A 109 3.46 -12.56 3.69
C PRO A 109 4.06 -13.86 3.13
N GLU A 110 4.17 -14.00 1.81
CA GLU A 110 4.77 -15.17 1.16
C GLU A 110 6.27 -15.29 1.46
N THR A 111 6.98 -14.16 1.49
CA THR A 111 8.40 -14.12 1.85
C THR A 111 8.64 -14.53 3.29
N ILE A 112 7.76 -14.13 4.22
CA ILE A 112 7.84 -14.56 5.63
C ILE A 112 7.79 -16.08 5.72
N ILE A 113 6.85 -16.72 5.03
CA ILE A 113 6.71 -18.19 5.00
C ILE A 113 7.97 -18.85 4.44
N ARG A 114 8.55 -18.28 3.36
CA ARG A 114 9.79 -18.77 2.75
C ARG A 114 10.96 -18.70 3.71
N ILE A 115 11.14 -17.56 4.38
CA ILE A 115 12.18 -17.37 5.41
C ILE A 115 11.99 -18.36 6.56
N GLU A 116 10.78 -18.50 7.08
CA GLU A 116 10.47 -19.44 8.17
C GLU A 116 10.74 -20.90 7.76
N THR A 117 10.48 -21.26 6.50
CA THR A 117 10.76 -22.59 5.96
C THR A 117 12.26 -22.88 5.94
N VAL A 118 13.07 -21.95 5.43
CA VAL A 118 14.54 -22.08 5.42
C VAL A 118 15.09 -22.13 6.85
N MET A 119 14.58 -21.27 7.74
CA MET A 119 14.96 -21.26 9.15
C MET A 119 14.63 -22.57 9.85
N ALA A 120 13.44 -23.13 9.62
CA ALA A 120 13.04 -24.41 10.21
C ALA A 120 13.91 -25.57 9.68
N ARG A 121 14.20 -25.59 8.37
CA ARG A 121 15.07 -26.60 7.73
C ARG A 121 16.48 -26.58 8.31
N ARG A 122 17.07 -25.39 8.48
CA ARG A 122 18.43 -25.20 8.99
C ARG A 122 18.51 -25.05 10.51
N ARG A 123 17.36 -25.08 11.22
CA ARG A 123 17.22 -24.83 12.67
C ARG A 123 17.84 -23.50 13.12
N LEU A 124 17.73 -22.47 12.29
CA LEU A 124 18.28 -21.14 12.56
C LEU A 124 17.31 -20.26 13.36
N LYS A 125 17.87 -19.45 14.26
CA LYS A 125 17.14 -18.38 14.94
C LYS A 125 17.20 -17.07 14.14
N PRO A 126 16.23 -16.14 14.30
CA PRO A 126 16.26 -14.85 13.59
C PRO A 126 17.55 -14.05 13.79
N GLY A 127 18.18 -14.15 14.97
CA GLY A 127 19.45 -13.47 15.25
C GLY A 127 20.64 -14.08 14.51
N GLU A 128 20.63 -15.39 14.30
CA GLU A 128 21.67 -16.11 13.54
C GLU A 128 21.54 -15.79 12.05
N VAL A 129 20.31 -15.71 11.52
CA VAL A 129 20.08 -15.21 10.15
C VAL A 129 20.63 -13.79 10.02
N MET A 130 20.33 -12.88 10.95
CA MET A 130 20.89 -11.52 10.91
C MET A 130 22.42 -11.52 10.94
N GLN A 131 23.04 -12.47 11.63
CA GLN A 131 24.50 -12.64 11.66
C GLN A 131 25.06 -13.15 10.33
N GLU A 132 24.41 -14.14 9.69
CA GLU A 132 24.76 -14.59 8.33
C GLU A 132 24.62 -13.45 7.30
N LEU A 133 23.66 -12.54 7.51
CA LEU A 133 23.47 -11.34 6.69
C LEU A 133 24.50 -10.21 6.96
N GLY A 134 25.45 -10.41 7.89
CA GLY A 134 26.45 -9.41 8.25
C GLY A 134 25.95 -8.30 9.19
N PHE A 135 24.79 -8.48 9.83
CA PHE A 135 24.30 -7.61 10.90
C PHE A 135 24.66 -8.20 12.27
N GLY A 136 24.56 -7.40 13.33
CA GLY A 136 24.83 -7.89 14.68
C GLY A 136 23.80 -8.94 15.13
N ALA A 137 24.23 -10.00 15.83
CA ALA A 137 23.36 -11.04 16.37
C ALA A 137 22.29 -10.50 17.35
N ASN A 138 22.53 -9.32 17.95
CA ASN A 138 21.57 -8.61 18.80
C ASN A 138 20.56 -7.76 18.01
N ASP A 139 20.66 -7.69 16.68
CA ASP A 139 19.71 -6.96 15.85
C ASP A 139 18.37 -7.72 15.78
N ARG A 140 17.39 -7.22 16.53
CA ARG A 140 16.03 -7.78 16.60
C ARG A 140 15.14 -7.37 15.43
N SER A 141 15.68 -6.75 14.38
CA SER A 141 14.89 -6.26 13.23
C SER A 141 14.18 -7.39 12.50
N LEU A 142 14.87 -8.49 12.20
CA LEU A 142 14.23 -9.65 11.56
C LEU A 142 13.19 -10.31 12.46
N LEU A 143 13.49 -10.46 13.76
CA LEU A 143 12.53 -10.98 14.74
C LEU A 143 11.25 -10.16 14.79
N LYS A 144 11.36 -8.81 14.80
CA LYS A 144 10.20 -7.92 14.78
C LYS A 144 9.46 -7.97 13.43
N ALA A 145 10.19 -8.13 12.32
CA ALA A 145 9.60 -8.25 10.99
C ALA A 145 8.74 -9.51 10.86
N LEU A 146 9.23 -10.65 11.35
CA LEU A 146 8.49 -11.92 11.35
C LEU A 146 7.30 -11.87 12.32
N ALA A 147 7.51 -11.46 13.57
CA ALA A 147 6.48 -11.51 14.61
C ALA A 147 5.40 -10.42 14.49
N ARG A 148 5.77 -9.22 14.02
CA ARG A 148 4.90 -8.03 14.05
C ARG A 148 4.77 -7.32 12.71
N LYS A 149 5.28 -7.91 11.62
CA LYS A 149 5.29 -7.29 10.28
C LYS A 149 5.92 -5.89 10.30
N ALA A 150 6.98 -5.74 11.09
CA ALA A 150 7.69 -4.47 11.24
C ALA A 150 8.54 -4.14 10.01
N ALA A 151 8.83 -2.85 9.83
CA ALA A 151 9.68 -2.36 8.76
C ALA A 151 11.15 -2.79 8.97
N LEU A 152 11.80 -3.20 7.89
CA LEU A 152 13.23 -3.51 7.81
C LEU A 152 13.99 -2.38 7.11
N ARG A 153 15.29 -2.29 7.41
CA ARG A 153 16.21 -1.41 6.69
C ARG A 153 16.41 -1.95 5.27
N LEU A 154 16.55 -1.05 4.29
CA LEU A 154 16.71 -1.43 2.87
C LEU A 154 17.94 -2.32 2.64
N LYS A 155 19.05 -2.05 3.35
CA LYS A 155 20.24 -2.90 3.32
C LYS A 155 19.96 -4.33 3.82
N ALA A 156 19.13 -4.48 4.86
CA ALA A 156 18.77 -5.79 5.39
C ALA A 156 17.86 -6.56 4.43
N ILE A 157 16.96 -5.86 3.73
CA ILE A 157 16.13 -6.47 2.68
C ILE A 157 17.00 -6.96 1.53
N ALA A 158 17.95 -6.15 1.04
CA ALA A 158 18.86 -6.57 -0.03
C ALA A 158 19.70 -7.80 0.35
N ALA A 159 20.27 -7.82 1.57
CA ALA A 159 21.03 -8.96 2.05
C ALA A 159 20.15 -10.21 2.20
N LEU A 160 18.92 -10.06 2.72
CA LEU A 160 17.97 -11.15 2.90
C LEU A 160 17.50 -11.74 1.56
N GLU A 161 17.43 -10.93 0.50
CA GLU A 161 17.11 -11.41 -0.85
C GLU A 161 18.20 -12.34 -1.38
N SER A 162 19.48 -11.95 -1.26
CA SER A 162 20.62 -12.80 -1.64
C SER A 162 20.65 -14.09 -0.83
N TRP A 163 20.49 -13.97 0.50
CA TRP A 163 20.47 -15.12 1.39
C TRP A 163 19.34 -16.10 1.07
N LEU A 164 18.13 -15.62 0.77
CA LEU A 164 17.02 -16.50 0.35
C LEU A 164 17.34 -17.24 -0.94
N ALA A 165 17.91 -16.56 -1.94
CA ALA A 165 18.26 -17.20 -3.21
C ALA A 165 19.30 -18.33 -3.04
N GLU A 166 20.28 -18.11 -2.17
CA GLU A 166 21.32 -19.09 -1.83
C GLU A 166 20.76 -20.29 -1.05
N ASN A 167 19.81 -20.06 -0.14
CA ASN A 167 19.35 -21.08 0.79
C ASN A 167 18.05 -21.79 0.38
N GLU A 168 17.31 -21.29 -0.60
CA GLU A 168 16.15 -22.00 -1.16
C GLU A 168 16.52 -23.02 -2.24
N SER A 169 17.67 -22.82 -2.91
CA SER A 169 18.15 -23.67 -3.98
C SER A 169 18.89 -24.92 -3.49
N SER A 170 19.00 -25.12 -2.17
CA SER A 170 19.68 -26.24 -1.49
C SER A 170 18.73 -26.98 -0.54
#